data_AF-A0A238ZPP1-F1
#
_entry.id   AF-A0A238ZPP1-F1
#
_cell.length_a   1.000
_cell.length_b   1.000
_cell.length_c   1.000
_cell.angle_alpha   90.00
_cell.angle_beta   90.00
_cell.angle_gamma   90.00
#
_symmetry.space_group_name_H-M   'P 1'
#
loop_
_entity.id
_entity.type
_entity.pdbx_description
1 polymer ?
#
loop_
_entity_poly.entity_id
_entity_poly.type
_entity_poly.pdbx_seq_one_letter_code
_entity_poly.pdbx_strand_id
1 'polypeptide(L)'
;MKPVGGPAPGWLGVPVPAVPLVPGDRSLPPPYDHPHASAEARAVAERGTLLRAQVGSGVHGTSVAGQDDRDEMGICLEPPEYVTGTARVPAGLSTAETVPFEQYHRHTAWDRPGGLANRSGAGDVDVVVYSARKWARLALNGNPTVLLLLFVPDEEVVVRDAAGAELVAHADRFVSRVAADRFLGYLRGQRAAMTGQAGAHPDRPELVAQHGFDVKYAMHALRLGVQGVELLSTGRITLPVPEPDRAYLRRVRRGEVPLAEVVAAVDDAEARLVALRDSPAVPARPDRAWVDGWLHRSYLTYWATLGR
;
A
#
# COMPACT_ATOMS: atom_id res chain seq x y z
N MET A 1 23.45 32.38 -15.26
CA MET A 1 22.46 31.35 -15.62
C MET A 1 23.17 30.00 -15.69
N LYS A 2 22.92 29.10 -14.73
CA LYS A 2 23.40 27.71 -14.84
C LYS A 2 22.44 26.96 -15.78
N PRO A 3 22.93 26.14 -16.72
CA PRO A 3 22.06 25.42 -17.63
C PRO A 3 21.23 24.40 -16.84
N VAL A 4 19.93 24.39 -17.12
CA VAL A 4 18.98 23.40 -16.62
C VAL A 4 19.42 22.04 -17.18
N GLY A 5 19.72 21.09 -16.29
CA GLY A 5 20.12 19.74 -16.67
C GLY A 5 19.04 19.08 -17.51
N GLY A 6 19.42 18.58 -18.69
CA GLY A 6 18.55 17.78 -19.55
C GLY A 6 18.09 16.51 -18.83
N PRO A 7 17.03 15.84 -19.34
CA PRO A 7 16.52 14.62 -18.76
C PRO A 7 17.65 13.58 -18.67
N ALA A 8 17.80 12.96 -17.49
CA ALA A 8 18.69 11.83 -17.29
C ALA A 8 18.35 10.75 -18.34
N PRO A 9 19.34 10.04 -18.90
CA PRO A 9 19.11 9.03 -19.92
C PRO A 9 18.11 8.01 -19.38
N GLY A 10 16.95 7.98 -20.04
CA GLY A 10 15.88 7.07 -19.71
C GLY A 10 16.34 5.63 -19.85
N TRP A 11 15.76 4.77 -19.03
CA TRP A 11 15.68 3.33 -19.26
C TRP A 11 14.90 3.07 -20.57
N LEU A 12 15.54 3.38 -21.70
CA LEU A 12 15.01 3.21 -23.04
C LEU A 12 15.27 1.76 -23.46
N GLY A 13 14.21 0.97 -23.61
CA GLY A 13 14.25 -0.23 -24.45
C GLY A 13 13.60 -1.50 -23.90
N VAL A 14 13.07 -1.52 -22.67
CA VAL A 14 12.28 -2.67 -22.23
C VAL A 14 10.85 -2.49 -22.73
N PRO A 15 10.30 -3.39 -23.57
CA PRO A 15 8.90 -3.33 -23.94
C PRO A 15 8.05 -3.38 -22.68
N VAL A 16 7.19 -2.37 -22.53
CA VAL A 16 6.22 -2.30 -21.43
C VAL A 16 5.35 -3.56 -21.53
N PRO A 17 5.30 -4.42 -20.50
CA PRO A 17 4.53 -5.65 -20.57
C PRO A 17 3.05 -5.33 -20.78
N ALA A 18 2.38 -6.13 -21.60
CA ALA A 18 0.93 -6.01 -21.75
C ALA A 18 0.26 -6.41 -20.43
N VAL A 19 -0.30 -5.42 -19.73
CA VAL A 19 -1.01 -5.63 -18.47
C VAL A 19 -2.50 -5.87 -18.76
N PRO A 20 -3.08 -7.03 -18.39
CA PRO A 20 -4.44 -7.36 -18.79
C PRO A 20 -5.49 -6.52 -18.04
N LEU A 21 -6.60 -6.19 -18.69
CA LEU A 21 -7.72 -5.55 -18.00
C LEU A 21 -8.47 -6.56 -17.12
N VAL A 22 -8.90 -6.13 -15.95
CA VAL A 22 -9.71 -6.94 -15.02
C VAL A 22 -11.00 -6.16 -14.74
N PRO A 23 -12.13 -6.48 -15.37
CA PRO A 23 -13.35 -5.68 -15.25
C PRO A 23 -13.86 -5.62 -13.80
N GLY A 24 -13.81 -6.75 -13.09
CA GLY A 24 -14.00 -6.85 -11.64
C GLY A 24 -15.33 -6.36 -11.08
N ASP A 25 -15.58 -6.64 -9.80
CA ASP A 25 -16.61 -5.94 -9.04
C ASP A 25 -16.00 -4.67 -8.43
N ARG A 26 -16.67 -3.53 -8.56
CA ARG A 26 -16.29 -2.25 -7.94
C ARG A 26 -17.05 -1.97 -6.64
N SER A 27 -17.95 -2.85 -6.23
CA SER A 27 -18.71 -2.68 -5.00
C SER A 27 -17.78 -2.65 -3.78
N LEU A 28 -18.13 -1.78 -2.84
CA LEU A 28 -17.45 -1.60 -1.56
C LEU A 28 -18.44 -1.90 -0.42
N PRO A 29 -17.95 -2.24 0.78
CA PRO A 29 -18.82 -2.46 1.93
C PRO A 29 -19.66 -1.20 2.26
N PRO A 30 -20.78 -1.34 3.01
CA PRO A 30 -21.62 -0.20 3.36
C PRO A 30 -20.90 0.90 4.15
N PRO A 31 -21.43 2.14 4.10
CA PRO A 31 -20.94 3.24 4.92
C PRO A 31 -20.86 2.91 6.41
N TYR A 32 -20.02 3.65 7.12
CA TYR A 32 -19.85 3.52 8.57
C TYR A 32 -19.62 4.90 9.20
N ASP A 33 -19.84 5.02 10.50
CA ASP A 33 -19.53 6.25 11.24
C ASP A 33 -18.02 6.39 11.48
N HIS A 34 -17.31 6.67 10.39
CA HIS A 34 -15.88 6.94 10.32
C HIS A 34 -15.66 8.07 9.30
N PRO A 35 -14.76 9.06 9.55
CA PRO A 35 -14.64 10.25 8.71
C PRO A 35 -14.46 9.99 7.21
N HIS A 36 -13.93 8.83 6.83
CA HIS A 36 -13.68 8.41 5.46
C HIS A 36 -14.60 7.28 4.98
N ALA A 37 -15.78 7.11 5.57
CA ALA A 37 -16.69 6.01 5.28
C ALA A 37 -18.15 6.44 5.04
N SER A 38 -18.40 7.67 4.56
CA SER A 38 -19.75 8.12 4.17
C SER A 38 -20.26 7.45 2.90
N ALA A 39 -21.57 7.55 2.65
CA ALA A 39 -22.20 7.05 1.43
C ALA A 39 -21.66 7.73 0.16
N GLU A 40 -21.42 9.03 0.24
CA GLU A 40 -20.87 9.83 -0.84
C GLU A 40 -19.40 9.48 -1.11
N ALA A 41 -18.59 9.30 -0.05
CA ALA A 41 -17.21 8.83 -0.20
C ALA A 41 -17.16 7.45 -0.86
N ARG A 42 -18.05 6.54 -0.45
CA ARG A 42 -18.21 5.22 -1.07
C ARG A 42 -18.57 5.36 -2.55
N ALA A 43 -19.58 6.16 -2.89
CA ALA A 43 -20.03 6.33 -4.28
C ALA A 43 -18.93 6.91 -5.19
N VAL A 44 -18.15 7.88 -4.69
CA VAL A 44 -16.98 8.42 -5.41
C VAL A 44 -15.95 7.32 -5.64
N ALA A 45 -15.61 6.54 -4.62
CA ALA A 45 -14.64 5.45 -4.72
C ALA A 45 -15.11 4.34 -5.68
N GLU A 46 -16.34 3.82 -5.54
CA GLU A 46 -16.88 2.77 -6.40
C GLU A 46 -16.91 3.19 -7.87
N ARG A 47 -17.38 4.41 -8.15
CA ARG A 47 -17.48 4.91 -9.54
C ARG A 47 -16.11 5.16 -10.17
N GLY A 48 -15.17 5.71 -9.38
CA GLY A 48 -13.87 6.14 -9.87
C GLY A 48 -12.77 5.07 -9.85
N THR A 49 -13.01 3.88 -9.26
CA THR A 49 -11.97 2.87 -9.06
C THR A 49 -11.35 2.41 -10.39
N LEU A 50 -10.06 2.67 -10.54
CA LEU A 50 -9.25 2.33 -11.72
C LEU A 50 -8.39 1.08 -11.49
N LEU A 51 -8.00 0.83 -10.24
CA LEU A 51 -7.21 -0.32 -9.80
C LEU A 51 -7.60 -0.66 -8.37
N ARG A 52 -7.89 -1.92 -8.09
CA ARG A 52 -8.08 -2.46 -6.74
C ARG A 52 -7.60 -3.90 -6.71
N ALA A 53 -6.84 -4.27 -5.69
CA ALA A 53 -6.31 -5.61 -5.52
C ALA A 53 -6.26 -6.00 -4.05
N GLN A 54 -6.15 -7.30 -3.78
CA GLN A 54 -5.80 -7.79 -2.47
C GLN A 54 -4.35 -7.36 -2.14
N VAL A 55 -4.09 -6.92 -0.91
CA VAL A 55 -2.75 -6.47 -0.46
C VAL A 55 -2.38 -7.02 0.93
N GLY A 56 -3.15 -8.01 1.40
CA GLY A 56 -3.02 -8.59 2.74
C GLY A 56 -1.91 -9.62 2.88
N SER A 57 -1.85 -10.24 4.06
CA SER A 57 -0.83 -11.26 4.37
C SER A 57 -0.83 -12.47 3.43
N GLY A 58 -1.98 -12.79 2.83
CA GLY A 58 -2.12 -13.84 1.79
C GLY A 58 -1.27 -13.56 0.55
N VAL A 59 -1.29 -12.32 0.06
CA VAL A 59 -0.55 -11.89 -1.14
C VAL A 59 0.95 -11.93 -0.94
N HIS A 60 1.41 -11.72 0.29
CA HIS A 60 2.82 -11.90 0.65
C HIS A 60 3.22 -13.37 0.80
N GLY A 61 2.25 -14.29 0.82
CA GLY A 61 2.45 -15.70 1.10
C GLY A 61 2.70 -15.98 2.59
N THR A 62 2.35 -15.08 3.50
CA THR A 62 2.64 -15.22 4.95
C THR A 62 1.42 -15.54 5.82
N SER A 63 0.26 -15.80 5.19
CA SER A 63 -0.95 -16.25 5.88
C SER A 63 -0.74 -17.52 6.73
N VAL A 64 -1.46 -17.58 7.84
CA VAL A 64 -1.63 -18.78 8.68
C VAL A 64 -3.04 -19.29 8.45
N ALA A 65 -3.20 -20.60 8.22
CA ALA A 65 -4.50 -21.20 7.88
C ALA A 65 -5.59 -20.85 8.92
N GLY A 66 -6.75 -20.39 8.44
CA GLY A 66 -7.92 -20.07 9.27
C GLY A 66 -7.96 -18.65 9.84
N GLN A 67 -7.07 -17.74 9.40
CA GLN A 67 -7.02 -16.33 9.86
C GLN A 67 -7.13 -15.31 8.71
N ASP A 68 -7.63 -15.69 7.53
CA ASP A 68 -7.58 -14.82 6.36
C ASP A 68 -8.72 -13.78 6.40
N ASP A 69 -8.38 -12.59 6.92
CA ASP A 69 -9.02 -11.34 6.54
C ASP A 69 -8.66 -10.98 5.09
N ARG A 70 -9.57 -10.26 4.42
CA ARG A 70 -9.37 -9.79 3.05
C ARG A 70 -9.01 -8.31 3.07
N ASP A 71 -7.71 -8.01 3.07
CA ASP A 71 -7.21 -6.64 2.90
C ASP A 71 -7.19 -6.26 1.41
N GLU A 72 -7.87 -5.18 1.06
CA GLU A 72 -7.88 -4.61 -0.28
C GLU A 72 -7.39 -3.16 -0.29
N MET A 73 -6.63 -2.83 -1.32
CA MET A 73 -6.24 -1.46 -1.61
C MET A 73 -6.63 -1.11 -3.03
N GLY A 74 -7.16 0.10 -3.22
CA GLY A 74 -7.46 0.63 -4.53
C GLY A 74 -7.10 2.10 -4.72
N ILE A 75 -7.26 2.52 -5.96
CA ILE A 75 -7.08 3.88 -6.45
C ILE A 75 -8.34 4.25 -7.22
N CYS A 76 -8.87 5.45 -6.97
CA CYS A 76 -9.99 5.99 -7.72
C CYS A 76 -9.69 7.39 -8.28
N LEU A 77 -10.29 7.70 -9.41
CA LEU A 77 -10.34 9.06 -9.96
C LEU A 77 -11.59 9.75 -9.41
N GLU A 78 -11.39 10.92 -8.79
CA GLU A 78 -12.47 11.75 -8.30
C GLU A 78 -13.19 12.50 -9.45
N PRO A 79 -14.50 12.75 -9.31
CA PRO A 79 -15.21 13.71 -10.17
C PRO A 79 -14.61 15.13 -10.12
N PRO A 80 -14.81 15.97 -11.16
CA PRO A 80 -14.18 17.29 -11.28
C PRO A 80 -14.40 18.20 -10.07
N GLU A 81 -15.60 18.17 -9.48
CA GLU A 81 -15.99 19.01 -8.36
C GLU A 81 -15.16 18.77 -7.07
N TYR A 82 -14.53 17.59 -6.93
CA TYR A 82 -13.62 17.27 -5.83
C TYR A 82 -12.15 17.60 -6.12
N VAL A 83 -11.79 17.82 -7.39
CA VAL A 83 -10.41 18.10 -7.81
C VAL A 83 -10.21 19.59 -8.07
N THR A 84 -11.08 20.20 -8.87
CA THR A 84 -11.03 21.61 -9.25
C THR A 84 -12.08 22.46 -8.54
N GLY A 85 -13.11 21.83 -7.98
CA GLY A 85 -14.17 22.49 -7.21
C GLY A 85 -13.92 22.49 -5.71
N THR A 86 -14.97 22.83 -4.95
CA THR A 86 -14.96 22.88 -3.47
C THR A 86 -15.77 21.74 -2.85
N ALA A 87 -16.11 20.70 -3.61
CA ALA A 87 -16.95 19.62 -3.12
C ALA A 87 -16.26 18.85 -1.97
N ARG A 88 -17.08 18.39 -1.03
CA ARG A 88 -16.68 17.65 0.16
C ARG A 88 -17.67 16.51 0.37
N VAL A 89 -17.28 15.52 1.15
CA VAL A 89 -18.15 14.41 1.55
C VAL A 89 -18.47 14.54 3.04
N PRO A 90 -19.62 14.03 3.52
CA PRO A 90 -19.89 13.93 4.94
C PRO A 90 -18.79 13.15 5.67
N ALA A 91 -18.52 13.54 6.92
CA ALA A 91 -17.63 12.81 7.81
C ALA A 91 -18.42 11.65 8.47
N GLY A 92 -18.26 10.44 7.95
CA GLY A 92 -19.00 9.27 8.44
C GLY A 92 -20.49 9.36 8.17
N LEU A 93 -21.32 9.23 9.20
CA LEU A 93 -22.78 9.34 9.09
C LEU A 93 -23.30 10.75 9.47
N SER A 94 -22.40 11.71 9.65
CA SER A 94 -22.73 13.08 10.03
C SER A 94 -23.57 13.80 8.96
N THR A 95 -24.51 14.64 9.39
CA THR A 95 -25.29 15.53 8.52
C THR A 95 -24.76 16.97 8.48
N ALA A 96 -23.75 17.30 9.30
CA ALA A 96 -23.24 18.65 9.46
C ALA A 96 -21.74 18.77 9.14
N GLU A 97 -20.93 17.78 9.52
CA GLU A 97 -19.49 17.82 9.33
C GLU A 97 -19.08 17.21 7.99
N THR A 98 -18.12 17.85 7.32
CA THR A 98 -17.62 17.40 6.01
C THR A 98 -16.10 17.40 5.93
N VAL A 99 -15.55 16.45 5.19
CA VAL A 99 -14.11 16.31 4.92
C VAL A 99 -13.82 16.36 3.42
N PRO A 100 -12.61 16.77 3.00
CA PRO A 100 -12.20 16.55 1.61
C PRO A 100 -12.18 15.04 1.33
N PHE A 101 -12.62 14.64 0.14
CA PHE A 101 -12.45 13.26 -0.28
C PHE A 101 -10.98 13.00 -0.63
N GLU A 102 -10.34 12.17 0.19
CA GLU A 102 -8.96 11.73 -0.02
C GLU A 102 -8.86 10.19 -0.09
N GLN A 103 -9.83 9.49 0.51
CA GLN A 103 -9.96 8.04 0.48
C GLN A 103 -11.35 7.62 0.94
N TYR A 104 -11.76 6.41 0.55
CA TYR A 104 -12.75 5.62 1.26
C TYR A 104 -12.03 4.56 2.10
N HIS A 105 -12.37 4.42 3.38
CA HIS A 105 -11.70 3.50 4.30
C HIS A 105 -12.70 2.81 5.21
N ARG A 106 -12.73 1.47 5.14
CA ARG A 106 -13.75 0.65 5.77
C ARG A 106 -13.22 -0.71 6.18
N HIS A 107 -13.47 -1.10 7.42
CA HIS A 107 -13.29 -2.47 7.92
C HIS A 107 -14.65 -3.04 8.30
N THR A 108 -15.08 -4.18 7.75
CA THR A 108 -16.37 -4.83 8.11
C THR A 108 -16.42 -5.24 9.58
N ALA A 109 -15.25 -5.43 10.20
CA ALA A 109 -15.11 -5.70 11.63
C ALA A 109 -15.81 -4.68 12.52
N TRP A 110 -15.93 -3.42 12.05
CA TRP A 110 -16.58 -2.34 12.78
C TRP A 110 -18.09 -2.53 12.96
N ASP A 111 -18.72 -3.43 12.21
CA ASP A 111 -20.18 -3.68 12.30
C ASP A 111 -20.55 -4.48 13.54
N ARG A 112 -19.58 -5.17 14.13
CA ARG A 112 -19.76 -5.90 15.37
C ARG A 112 -19.85 -4.94 16.57
N PRO A 113 -20.48 -5.37 17.69
CA PRO A 113 -20.36 -4.66 18.96
C PRO A 113 -18.89 -4.37 19.28
N GLY A 114 -18.58 -3.13 19.70
CA GLY A 114 -17.20 -2.65 19.87
C GLY A 114 -16.74 -1.65 18.79
N GLY A 115 -17.41 -1.62 17.64
CA GLY A 115 -17.22 -0.60 16.61
C GLY A 115 -15.78 -0.48 16.12
N LEU A 116 -15.26 0.75 16.09
CA LEU A 116 -13.89 1.06 15.63
C LEU A 116 -12.78 0.35 16.43
N ALA A 117 -13.07 -0.17 17.63
CA ALA A 117 -12.08 -0.93 18.42
C ALA A 117 -11.90 -2.38 17.92
N ASN A 118 -12.79 -2.87 17.06
CA ASN A 118 -12.73 -4.23 16.57
C ASN A 118 -11.55 -4.43 15.61
N ARG A 119 -10.88 -5.57 15.76
CA ARG A 119 -9.88 -6.06 14.82
C ARG A 119 -10.52 -6.99 13.81
N SER A 120 -9.99 -6.97 12.61
CA SER A 120 -10.38 -7.87 11.54
C SER A 120 -9.91 -9.29 11.80
N GLY A 121 -10.76 -10.24 11.45
CA GLY A 121 -10.49 -11.67 11.51
C GLY A 121 -11.03 -12.38 10.28
N ALA A 122 -11.11 -13.71 10.35
CA ALA A 122 -11.54 -14.53 9.23
C ALA A 122 -12.93 -14.09 8.70
N GLY A 123 -12.97 -13.80 7.40
CA GLY A 123 -14.19 -13.35 6.71
C GLY A 123 -14.46 -11.85 6.77
N ASP A 124 -13.65 -11.07 7.48
CA ASP A 124 -13.72 -9.60 7.40
C ASP A 124 -13.04 -9.07 6.14
N VAL A 125 -13.53 -7.92 5.67
CA VAL A 125 -12.96 -7.15 4.56
C VAL A 125 -12.48 -5.81 5.08
N ASP A 126 -11.20 -5.55 4.84
CA ASP A 126 -10.51 -4.29 5.16
C ASP A 126 -10.17 -3.61 3.85
N VAL A 127 -10.90 -2.56 3.48
CA VAL A 127 -10.70 -1.87 2.21
C VAL A 127 -10.31 -0.41 2.41
N VAL A 128 -9.29 0.00 1.65
CA VAL A 128 -8.96 1.41 1.46
C VAL A 128 -8.85 1.72 -0.03
N VAL A 129 -9.65 2.68 -0.51
CA VAL A 129 -9.56 3.20 -1.88
C VAL A 129 -9.12 4.66 -1.79
N TYR A 130 -7.89 4.95 -2.20
CA TYR A 130 -7.35 6.30 -2.20
C TYR A 130 -7.82 7.09 -3.41
N SER A 131 -7.92 8.41 -3.30
CA SER A 131 -7.88 9.26 -4.48
C SER A 131 -6.56 9.09 -5.24
N ALA A 132 -6.58 9.16 -6.56
CA ALA A 132 -5.39 9.00 -7.39
C ALA A 132 -4.29 10.00 -7.03
N ARG A 133 -4.67 11.25 -6.70
CA ARG A 133 -3.72 12.28 -6.22
C ARG A 133 -3.08 11.92 -4.88
N LYS A 134 -3.86 11.44 -3.90
CA LYS A 134 -3.31 11.03 -2.61
C LYS A 134 -2.38 9.84 -2.76
N TRP A 135 -2.83 8.82 -3.48
CA TRP A 135 -2.04 7.62 -3.74
C TRP A 135 -0.73 7.97 -4.45
N ALA A 136 -0.79 8.77 -5.53
CA ALA A 136 0.40 9.18 -6.28
C ALA A 136 1.39 9.95 -5.41
N ARG A 137 0.91 10.86 -4.55
CA ARG A 137 1.76 11.57 -3.57
C ARG A 137 2.45 10.60 -2.60
N LEU A 138 1.75 9.58 -2.10
CA LEU A 138 2.32 8.59 -1.20
C LEU A 138 3.34 7.69 -1.92
N ALA A 139 3.01 7.23 -3.13
CA ALA A 139 3.86 6.39 -3.97
C ALA A 139 5.15 7.13 -4.40
N LEU A 140 5.05 8.38 -4.84
CA LEU A 140 6.20 9.25 -5.16
C LEU A 140 7.09 9.54 -3.93
N ASN A 141 6.54 9.40 -2.72
CA ASN A 141 7.29 9.52 -1.48
C ASN A 141 7.87 8.18 -1.01
N GLY A 142 7.71 7.11 -1.79
CA GLY A 142 8.28 5.79 -1.51
C GLY A 142 7.56 5.01 -0.42
N ASN A 143 6.27 5.28 -0.17
CA ASN A 143 5.52 4.59 0.86
C ASN A 143 5.40 3.07 0.54
N PRO A 144 5.92 2.16 1.41
CA PRO A 144 5.96 0.72 1.13
C PRO A 144 4.58 0.13 0.86
N THR A 145 3.58 0.49 1.67
CA THR A 145 2.25 -0.11 1.61
C THR A 145 1.54 0.20 0.31
N VAL A 146 1.59 1.46 -0.15
CA VAL A 146 0.88 1.85 -1.38
C VAL A 146 1.59 1.41 -2.65
N LEU A 147 2.93 1.27 -2.60
CA LEU A 147 3.72 0.79 -3.73
C LEU A 147 3.44 -0.68 -4.05
N LEU A 148 3.07 -1.50 -3.06
CA LEU A 148 2.75 -2.91 -3.27
C LEU A 148 1.71 -3.11 -4.37
N LEU A 149 0.71 -2.22 -4.46
CA LEU A 149 -0.38 -2.29 -5.42
C LEU A 149 0.10 -2.36 -6.88
N LEU A 150 1.28 -1.82 -7.19
CA LEU A 150 1.88 -1.85 -8.54
C LEU A 150 2.51 -3.20 -8.90
N PHE A 151 2.73 -4.07 -7.92
CA PHE A 151 3.45 -5.33 -8.06
C PHE A 151 2.60 -6.55 -7.70
N VAL A 152 1.31 -6.35 -7.42
CA VAL A 152 0.37 -7.43 -7.10
C VAL A 152 0.17 -8.33 -8.33
N PRO A 153 0.23 -9.67 -8.19
CA PRO A 153 -0.05 -10.61 -9.28
C PRO A 153 -1.47 -10.43 -9.84
N ASP A 154 -1.67 -10.76 -11.11
CA ASP A 154 -2.94 -10.54 -11.80
C ASP A 154 -4.10 -11.30 -11.16
N GLU A 155 -3.85 -12.48 -10.59
CA GLU A 155 -4.83 -13.31 -9.89
C GLU A 155 -5.36 -12.69 -8.59
N GLU A 156 -4.63 -11.74 -8.00
CA GLU A 156 -5.01 -11.01 -6.78
C GLU A 156 -5.68 -9.66 -7.10
N VAL A 157 -5.76 -9.29 -8.38
CA VAL A 157 -6.42 -8.06 -8.84
C VAL A 157 -7.94 -8.24 -8.83
N VAL A 158 -8.62 -7.33 -8.13
CA VAL A 158 -10.09 -7.29 -8.09
C VAL A 158 -10.62 -6.52 -9.29
N VAL A 159 -10.08 -5.33 -9.57
CA VAL A 159 -10.44 -4.45 -10.69
C VAL A 159 -9.18 -3.81 -11.25
N ARG A 160 -9.08 -3.70 -12.57
CA ARG A 160 -8.07 -2.93 -13.28
C ARG A 160 -8.61 -2.49 -14.65
N ASP A 161 -8.80 -1.19 -14.82
CA ASP A 161 -9.15 -0.61 -16.11
C ASP A 161 -7.90 -0.21 -16.91
N ALA A 162 -8.09 0.51 -18.02
CA ALA A 162 -7.00 0.95 -18.88
C ALA A 162 -6.02 1.92 -18.17
N ALA A 163 -6.52 2.82 -17.32
CA ALA A 163 -5.67 3.74 -16.57
C ALA A 163 -4.88 3.00 -15.48
N GLY A 164 -5.50 2.00 -14.83
CA GLY A 164 -4.84 1.10 -13.88
C GLY A 164 -3.80 0.19 -14.55
N ALA A 165 -4.08 -0.32 -15.75
CA ALA A 165 -3.14 -1.12 -16.52
C ALA A 165 -1.92 -0.29 -16.94
N GLU A 166 -2.13 0.93 -17.44
CA GLU A 166 -1.04 1.86 -17.74
C GLU A 166 -0.19 2.15 -16.50
N LEU A 167 -0.83 2.38 -15.36
CA LEU A 167 -0.14 2.64 -14.10
C LEU A 167 0.78 1.48 -13.68
N VAL A 168 0.27 0.25 -13.68
CA VAL A 168 1.03 -0.96 -13.32
C VAL A 168 2.17 -1.21 -14.30
N ALA A 169 1.93 -1.01 -15.60
CA ALA A 169 2.93 -1.23 -16.63
C ALA A 169 4.13 -0.27 -16.52
N HIS A 170 3.94 0.85 -15.81
CA HIS A 170 4.94 1.89 -15.55
C HIS A 170 5.29 2.01 -14.06
N ALA A 171 5.24 0.90 -13.31
CA ALA A 171 5.61 0.87 -11.90
C ALA A 171 7.01 1.44 -11.61
N ASP A 172 7.94 1.27 -12.56
CA ASP A 172 9.31 1.79 -12.51
C ASP A 172 9.38 3.31 -12.29
N ARG A 173 8.36 4.04 -12.75
CA ARG A 173 8.29 5.51 -12.64
C ARG A 173 8.14 6.00 -11.20
N PHE A 174 7.65 5.15 -10.29
CA PHE A 174 7.51 5.46 -8.87
C PHE A 174 8.73 5.05 -8.04
N VAL A 175 9.54 4.12 -8.54
CA VAL A 175 10.64 3.54 -7.76
C VAL A 175 11.85 4.45 -7.75
N SER A 176 12.36 4.75 -6.56
CA SER A 176 13.55 5.58 -6.37
C SER A 176 14.16 5.38 -4.99
N ARG A 177 15.37 5.91 -4.81
CA ARG A 177 16.08 5.95 -3.52
C ARG A 177 15.29 6.63 -2.40
N VAL A 178 14.30 7.47 -2.71
CA VAL A 178 13.40 8.08 -1.72
C VAL A 178 12.66 7.02 -0.88
N ALA A 179 12.42 5.83 -1.45
CA ALA A 179 11.79 4.73 -0.72
C ALA A 179 12.63 4.24 0.47
N ALA A 180 13.97 4.34 0.42
CA ALA A 180 14.85 3.83 1.45
C ALA A 180 14.51 4.40 2.84
N ASP A 181 14.34 5.72 2.95
CA ASP A 181 14.02 6.37 4.23
C ASP A 181 12.64 5.95 4.76
N ARG A 182 11.67 5.69 3.87
CA ARG A 182 10.36 5.19 4.28
C ARG A 182 10.45 3.76 4.77
N PHE A 183 11.04 2.86 4.00
CA PHE A 183 11.22 1.46 4.40
C PHE A 183 11.97 1.36 5.74
N LEU A 184 13.05 2.13 5.93
CA LEU A 184 13.77 2.23 7.20
C LEU A 184 12.89 2.73 8.34
N GLY A 185 12.12 3.80 8.13
CA GLY A 185 11.23 4.36 9.14
C GLY A 185 10.17 3.36 9.60
N TYR A 186 9.52 2.68 8.65
CA TYR A 186 8.53 1.64 8.97
C TYR A 186 9.16 0.44 9.67
N LEU A 187 10.30 -0.07 9.18
CA LEU A 187 11.02 -1.19 9.79
C LEU A 187 11.39 -0.88 11.25
N ARG A 188 11.97 0.30 11.51
CA ARG A 188 12.34 0.73 12.87
C ARG A 188 11.14 0.88 13.78
N GLY A 189 10.02 1.40 13.28
CA GLY A 189 8.77 1.49 14.04
C GLY A 189 8.25 0.10 14.44
N GLN A 190 8.25 -0.85 13.50
CA GLN A 190 7.84 -2.23 13.75
C GLN A 190 8.79 -2.94 14.74
N ARG A 191 10.10 -2.69 14.64
CA ARG A 191 11.12 -3.20 15.57
C ARG A 191 10.93 -2.68 17.00
N ALA A 192 10.64 -1.39 17.15
CA ALA A 192 10.37 -0.77 18.45
C ALA A 192 9.08 -1.34 19.08
N ALA A 193 8.03 -1.52 18.27
CA ALA A 193 6.77 -2.10 18.73
C ALA A 193 6.91 -3.58 19.13
N MET A 194 7.72 -4.36 18.41
CA MET A 194 8.03 -5.75 18.75
C MET A 194 8.69 -5.90 20.13
N THR A 195 9.61 -4.98 20.49
CA THR A 195 10.43 -5.09 21.71
C THR A 195 9.88 -4.32 22.90
N GLY A 196 8.78 -3.58 22.73
CA GLY A 196 8.15 -2.78 23.79
C GLY A 196 9.01 -1.61 24.28
N GLN A 197 9.94 -1.11 23.47
CA GLN A 197 10.77 0.04 23.84
C GLN A 197 9.93 1.34 23.89
N ALA A 198 10.11 2.10 24.98
CA ALA A 198 9.51 3.38 25.38
C ALA A 198 8.41 3.98 24.46
N GLY A 199 7.15 3.87 24.90
CA GLY A 199 5.98 4.51 24.28
C GLY A 199 5.27 3.69 23.21
N ALA A 200 5.85 2.56 22.79
CA ALA A 200 5.18 1.59 21.94
C ALA A 200 4.41 0.57 22.81
N HIS A 201 3.09 0.62 22.77
CA HIS A 201 2.28 -0.46 23.32
C HIS A 201 2.35 -1.66 22.36
N PRO A 202 2.70 -2.87 22.82
CA PRO A 202 2.45 -4.04 22.01
C PRO A 202 0.94 -4.14 21.84
N ASP A 203 0.45 -3.92 20.61
CA ASP A 203 -0.98 -4.02 20.31
C ASP A 203 -1.51 -5.42 20.62
N ARG A 204 -0.65 -6.44 20.70
CA ARG A 204 -1.04 -7.84 20.85
C ARG A 204 -0.40 -8.47 22.09
N PRO A 205 -0.83 -8.10 23.31
CA PRO A 205 -0.29 -8.69 24.54
C PRO A 205 -0.46 -10.21 24.58
N GLU A 206 -1.47 -10.76 23.90
CA GLU A 206 -1.70 -12.19 23.74
C GLU A 206 -0.54 -12.90 23.03
N LEU A 207 0.06 -12.29 21.99
CA LEU A 207 1.19 -12.86 21.27
C LEU A 207 2.47 -12.80 22.09
N VAL A 208 2.65 -11.71 22.84
CA VAL A 208 3.79 -11.56 23.76
C VAL A 208 3.71 -12.63 24.86
N ALA A 209 2.52 -12.86 25.43
CA ALA A 209 2.32 -13.91 26.42
C ALA A 209 2.60 -15.32 25.87
N GLN A 210 2.26 -15.57 24.61
CA GLN A 210 2.45 -16.88 23.98
C GLN A 210 3.90 -17.14 23.51
N HIS A 211 4.57 -16.13 22.95
CA HIS A 211 5.83 -16.29 22.22
C HIS A 211 7.00 -15.49 22.81
N GLY A 212 6.75 -14.68 23.83
CA GLY A 212 7.74 -13.78 24.46
C GLY A 212 7.91 -12.43 23.75
N PHE A 213 7.30 -12.23 22.57
CA PHE A 213 7.31 -10.98 21.80
C PHE A 213 6.16 -10.95 20.77
N ASP A 214 5.88 -9.78 20.18
CA ASP A 214 4.86 -9.66 19.13
C ASP A 214 5.39 -10.22 17.79
N VAL A 215 5.11 -11.50 17.52
CA VAL A 215 5.49 -12.20 16.28
C VAL A 215 4.85 -11.59 15.02
N LYS A 216 3.75 -10.83 15.13
CA LYS A 216 3.18 -10.09 13.99
C LYS A 216 4.09 -8.93 13.65
N TYR A 217 4.45 -8.10 14.63
CA TYR A 217 5.35 -6.97 14.42
C TYR A 217 6.74 -7.38 13.97
N ALA A 218 7.28 -8.47 14.54
CA ALA A 218 8.51 -9.09 14.07
C ALA A 218 8.48 -9.44 12.58
N MET A 219 7.47 -10.20 12.14
CA MET A 219 7.34 -10.59 10.73
C MET A 219 7.16 -9.37 9.82
N HIS A 220 6.38 -8.37 10.22
CA HIS A 220 6.19 -7.15 9.42
C HIS A 220 7.50 -6.36 9.26
N ALA A 221 8.30 -6.22 10.33
CA ALA A 221 9.60 -5.56 10.28
C ALA A 221 10.53 -6.26 9.27
N LEU A 222 10.66 -7.58 9.37
CA LEU A 222 11.48 -8.38 8.45
C LEU A 222 10.98 -8.32 7.01
N ARG A 223 9.67 -8.45 6.79
CA ARG A 223 9.06 -8.36 5.46
C ARG A 223 9.38 -7.02 4.80
N LEU A 224 9.26 -5.91 5.55
CA LEU A 224 9.65 -4.58 5.07
C LEU A 224 11.13 -4.53 4.71
N GLY A 225 12.00 -5.11 5.54
CA GLY A 225 13.43 -5.23 5.27
C GLY A 225 13.73 -5.94 3.94
N VAL A 226 13.21 -7.16 3.80
CA VAL A 226 13.38 -8.00 2.60
C VAL A 226 12.87 -7.29 1.35
N GLN A 227 11.62 -6.82 1.36
CA GLN A 227 11.00 -6.18 0.20
C GLN A 227 11.65 -4.84 -0.13
N GLY A 228 12.07 -4.07 0.87
CA GLY A 228 12.77 -2.81 0.64
C GLY A 228 14.15 -3.02 0.01
N VAL A 229 14.87 -4.06 0.45
CA VAL A 229 16.14 -4.45 -0.16
C VAL A 229 15.95 -4.89 -1.61
N GLU A 230 14.93 -5.71 -1.90
CA GLU A 230 14.58 -6.11 -3.26
C GLU A 230 14.26 -4.89 -4.14
N LEU A 231 13.38 -4.00 -3.65
CA LEU A 231 12.96 -2.80 -4.38
C LEU A 231 14.14 -1.89 -4.71
N LEU A 232 15.01 -1.60 -3.74
CA LEU A 232 16.15 -0.71 -3.93
C LEU A 232 17.28 -1.33 -4.75
N SER A 233 17.34 -2.66 -4.84
CA SER A 233 18.36 -3.36 -5.63
C SER A 233 17.92 -3.66 -7.06
N THR A 234 16.62 -3.84 -7.28
CA THR A 234 16.09 -4.37 -8.56
C THR A 234 15.07 -3.46 -9.23
N GLY A 235 14.51 -2.50 -8.50
CA GLY A 235 13.40 -1.68 -8.98
C GLY A 235 12.03 -2.35 -8.88
N ARG A 236 11.92 -3.55 -8.26
CA ARG A 236 10.67 -4.32 -8.17
C ARG A 236 10.46 -4.94 -6.80
N ILE A 237 9.21 -5.29 -6.49
CA ILE A 237 8.85 -6.18 -5.39
C ILE A 237 8.24 -7.44 -6.01
N THR A 238 8.67 -8.61 -5.57
CA THR A 238 8.07 -9.88 -5.99
C THR A 238 7.06 -10.36 -4.96
N LEU A 239 5.86 -10.69 -5.43
CA LEU A 239 4.76 -11.19 -4.61
C LEU A 239 4.27 -12.53 -5.20
N PRO A 240 4.07 -13.57 -4.38
CA PRO A 240 4.42 -13.64 -2.95
C PRO A 240 5.94 -13.58 -2.73
N VAL A 241 6.38 -13.20 -1.50
CA VAL A 241 7.81 -12.99 -1.18
C VAL A 241 8.63 -14.20 -1.66
N PRO A 242 9.76 -14.05 -2.37
CA PRO A 242 10.53 -15.20 -2.86
C PRO A 242 11.09 -16.09 -1.72
N GLU A 243 11.37 -17.35 -2.04
CA GLU A 243 12.20 -18.19 -1.16
C GLU A 243 13.66 -17.76 -1.24
N PRO A 244 14.46 -17.90 -0.15
CA PRO A 244 14.13 -18.54 1.13
C PRO A 244 13.43 -17.63 2.16
N ASP A 245 13.27 -16.33 1.86
CA ASP A 245 12.76 -15.35 2.82
C ASP A 245 11.33 -15.64 3.26
N ARG A 246 10.48 -16.12 2.35
CA ARG A 246 9.10 -16.53 2.67
C ARG A 246 9.05 -17.59 3.76
N ALA A 247 9.82 -18.66 3.64
CA ALA A 247 9.88 -19.71 4.65
C ALA A 247 10.35 -19.15 6.00
N TYR A 248 11.36 -18.28 6.01
CA TYR A 248 11.83 -17.64 7.24
C TYR A 248 10.76 -16.75 7.88
N LEU A 249 10.09 -15.89 7.11
CA LEU A 249 8.99 -15.03 7.58
C LEU A 249 7.85 -15.86 8.20
N ARG A 250 7.51 -17.02 7.62
CA ARG A 250 6.51 -17.95 8.17
C ARG A 250 6.95 -18.55 9.51
N ARG A 251 8.22 -18.95 9.64
CA ARG A 251 8.78 -19.45 10.91
C ARG A 251 8.71 -18.38 12.01
N VAL A 252 9.10 -17.15 11.70
CA VAL A 252 8.98 -16.00 12.62
C VAL A 252 7.52 -15.77 13.01
N ARG A 253 6.60 -15.78 12.05
CA ARG A 253 5.15 -15.57 12.29
C ARG A 253 4.55 -16.61 13.23
N ARG A 254 5.08 -17.84 13.23
CA ARG A 254 4.66 -18.95 14.11
C ARG A 254 5.39 -18.97 15.46
N GLY A 255 6.34 -18.07 15.68
CA GLY A 255 7.16 -18.03 16.90
C GLY A 255 8.19 -19.15 17.00
N GLU A 256 8.59 -19.74 15.87
CA GLU A 256 9.58 -20.83 15.79
C GLU A 256 11.03 -20.31 15.80
N VAL A 257 11.22 -18.99 15.76
CA VAL A 257 12.52 -18.32 15.73
C VAL A 257 12.69 -17.52 17.03
N PRO A 258 13.78 -17.73 17.79
CA PRO A 258 14.02 -16.96 19.01
C PRO A 258 14.15 -15.46 18.75
N LEU A 259 13.66 -14.63 19.69
CA LEU A 259 13.68 -13.17 19.57
C LEU A 259 15.06 -12.61 19.20
N ALA A 260 16.14 -13.12 19.79
CA ALA A 260 17.49 -12.65 19.50
C ALA A 260 17.89 -12.86 18.03
N GLU A 261 17.49 -13.96 17.42
CA GLU A 261 17.73 -14.24 16.01
C GLU A 261 16.87 -13.36 15.10
N VAL A 262 15.61 -13.14 15.47
CA VAL A 262 14.71 -12.20 14.77
C VAL A 262 15.28 -10.78 14.79
N VAL A 263 15.73 -10.29 15.95
CA VAL A 263 16.34 -8.95 16.09
C VAL A 263 17.59 -8.85 15.23
N ALA A 264 18.47 -9.86 15.25
CA ALA A 264 19.67 -9.87 14.40
C ALA A 264 19.32 -9.82 12.90
N ALA A 265 18.29 -10.55 12.46
CA ALA A 265 17.83 -10.52 11.08
C ALA A 265 17.21 -9.17 10.68
N VAL A 266 16.48 -8.51 11.59
CA VAL A 266 15.96 -7.14 11.37
C VAL A 266 17.13 -6.15 11.27
N ASP A 267 18.14 -6.28 12.12
CA ASP A 267 19.31 -5.40 12.14
C ASP A 267 20.15 -5.57 10.86
N ASP A 268 20.31 -6.79 10.35
CA ASP A 268 20.95 -7.05 9.05
C ASP A 268 20.16 -6.40 7.90
N ALA A 269 18.84 -6.61 7.86
CA ALA A 269 17.98 -6.01 6.84
C ALA A 269 18.04 -4.47 6.88
N GLU A 270 18.05 -3.88 8.08
CA GLU A 270 18.25 -2.44 8.28
C GLU A 270 19.60 -1.98 7.73
N ALA A 271 20.69 -2.66 8.05
CA ALA A 271 22.03 -2.33 7.56
C ALA A 271 22.10 -2.38 6.02
N ARG A 272 21.48 -3.39 5.41
CA ARG A 272 21.37 -3.51 3.94
C ARG A 272 20.58 -2.37 3.32
N LEU A 273 19.44 -1.99 3.91
CA LEU A 273 18.67 -0.82 3.46
C LEU A 273 19.47 0.49 3.56
N VAL A 274 20.24 0.67 4.65
CA VAL A 274 21.12 1.84 4.81
C VAL A 274 22.19 1.87 3.71
N ALA A 275 22.82 0.74 3.41
CA ALA A 275 23.80 0.64 2.33
C ALA A 275 23.19 0.94 0.95
N LEU A 276 21.96 0.46 0.71
CA LEU A 276 21.25 0.64 -0.56
C LEU A 276 20.68 2.05 -0.76
N ARG A 277 20.50 2.83 0.30
CA ARG A 277 19.99 4.21 0.23
C ARG A 277 20.74 5.06 -0.80
N ASP A 278 22.05 4.87 -0.90
CA ASP A 278 22.92 5.63 -1.79
C ASP A 278 23.32 4.86 -3.06
N SER A 279 22.75 3.66 -3.28
CA SER A 279 23.01 2.80 -4.43
C SER A 279 22.50 3.41 -5.75
N PRO A 280 23.26 3.29 -6.86
CA PRO A 280 22.81 3.72 -8.18
C PRO A 280 21.85 2.72 -8.87
N ALA A 281 21.51 1.60 -8.22
CA ALA A 281 20.66 0.55 -8.82
C ALA A 281 19.25 1.03 -9.17
N VAL A 282 18.72 2.03 -8.45
CA VAL A 282 17.45 2.71 -8.75
C VAL A 282 17.65 4.23 -8.86
N PRO A 283 16.77 4.94 -9.58
CA PRO A 283 16.86 6.39 -9.73
C PRO A 283 16.91 7.14 -8.40
N ALA A 284 17.58 8.31 -8.38
CA ALA A 284 17.63 9.17 -7.20
C ALA A 284 16.26 9.70 -6.78
N ARG A 285 15.39 9.94 -7.76
CA ARG A 285 14.07 10.53 -7.62
C ARG A 285 13.10 9.81 -8.56
N PRO A 286 11.81 9.72 -8.19
CA PRO A 286 10.81 9.17 -9.08
C PRO A 286 10.50 10.13 -10.24
N ASP A 287 9.90 9.62 -11.31
CA ASP A 287 9.52 10.40 -12.50
C ASP A 287 8.21 11.16 -12.26
N ARG A 288 8.30 12.31 -11.58
CA ARG A 288 7.15 13.16 -11.29
C ARG A 288 6.47 13.68 -12.56
N ALA A 289 7.22 13.97 -13.61
CA ALA A 289 6.66 14.50 -14.85
C ALA A 289 5.76 13.46 -15.53
N TRP A 290 6.19 12.19 -15.56
CA TRP A 290 5.36 11.11 -16.06
C TRP A 290 4.10 10.91 -15.21
N VAL A 291 4.23 10.93 -13.87
CA VAL A 291 3.10 10.75 -12.95
C VAL A 291 2.08 11.89 -13.07
N ASP A 292 2.53 13.14 -13.17
CA ASP A 292 1.65 14.29 -13.37
C ASP A 292 0.91 14.19 -14.72
N GLY A 293 1.63 13.79 -15.77
CA GLY A 293 1.02 13.51 -17.06
C GLY A 293 -0.01 12.37 -17.00
N TRP A 294 0.24 11.33 -16.19
CA TRP A 294 -0.64 10.17 -16.02
C TRP A 294 -1.93 10.56 -15.31
N LEU A 295 -1.80 11.29 -14.20
CA LEU A 295 -2.95 11.85 -13.50
C LEU A 295 -3.79 12.71 -14.45
N HIS A 296 -3.16 13.65 -15.15
CA HIS A 296 -3.86 14.58 -16.03
C HIS A 296 -4.68 13.87 -17.12
N ARG A 297 -4.05 12.97 -17.89
CA ARG A 297 -4.74 12.25 -18.96
C ARG A 297 -5.81 11.29 -18.43
N SER A 298 -5.57 10.66 -17.28
CA SER A 298 -6.53 9.76 -16.64
C SER A 298 -7.78 10.51 -16.17
N TYR A 299 -7.62 11.66 -15.50
CA TYR A 299 -8.75 12.50 -15.09
C TYR A 299 -9.54 13.02 -16.29
N LEU A 300 -8.88 13.56 -17.32
CA LEU A 300 -9.59 14.06 -18.51
C LEU A 300 -10.40 12.95 -19.18
N THR A 301 -9.83 11.76 -19.30
CA THR A 301 -10.50 10.59 -19.86
C THR A 301 -11.71 10.20 -19.00
N TYR A 302 -11.53 10.09 -17.68
CA TYR A 302 -12.60 9.74 -16.75
C TYR A 302 -13.73 10.77 -16.74
N TRP A 303 -13.42 12.06 -16.67
CA TRP A 303 -14.43 13.13 -16.66
C TRP A 303 -15.23 13.18 -17.97
N ALA A 304 -14.60 12.87 -19.10
CA ALA A 304 -15.31 12.73 -20.38
C ALA A 304 -16.34 11.59 -20.37
N THR A 305 -16.22 10.60 -19.48
CA THR A 305 -17.22 9.54 -19.27
C THR A 305 -18.37 9.96 -18.36
N LEU A 306 -18.14 10.95 -17.48
CA LEU A 306 -19.18 11.45 -16.56
C LEU A 306 -20.13 12.45 -17.22
N GLY A 307 -19.67 13.15 -18.26
CA GLY A 307 -20.46 14.12 -19.02
C GLY A 307 -21.32 13.52 -20.14
N ARG A 308 -21.52 12.19 -20.15
CA ARG A 308 -22.39 11.47 -21.08
C ARG A 308 -23.56 10.83 -20.35
#